data_AF-E9HIU1-F1
#
_entry.id   AF-E9HIU1-F1
#
_cell.length_a   1.000
_cell.length_b   1.000
_cell.length_c   1.000
_cell.angle_alpha   90.00
_cell.angle_beta   90.00
_cell.angle_gamma   90.00
#
_symmetry.space_group_name_H-M   'P 1'
#
loop_
_entity.id
_entity.type
_entity.pdbx_description
1 polymer ?
#
loop_
_entity_poly.entity_id
_entity_poly.type
_entity_poly.pdbx_seq_one_letter_code
_entity_poly.pdbx_strand_id
1 'polypeptide(L)'
;MMYSFSTSFMENSAVFSEEAADEIEKNHVFQVYEQISDHFSETRSRGGHQVVNADCRVSPFRDGIADAVISIAVIHHLATEERRLLALQDISRKFAISPGLLSKGGRALVYVWAKEQKIGTKKSTYLLQKKNEVSRTETYPSTILPVHENRTEFKHADVLVPWKLKSKTSGCKELDPGINPSAFLRFYHVFKEGELEASTKCKLTNSHHPIDMESAIQYCPPNITLNHPWVNHGLTRCFLDTVSTSVITGFLVLFGSIESIVYRKYGSPIQPRSWQRSKLFVVQIMAAILLTILPIVECFVQLYLVHNGVLYGYLLLYTLGNAIVWPLSLHLQVVARMINHFTMKIFLLANPTFLTRPRFSFSHDKKKRKIDLDAGESSLELLLGPAPAPGGLDFMLQRVGIPIASSSRCGKPPTCWIIVS
;
A
#
# COMPACT_ATOMS: atom_id res chain seq x y z
N MET A 1 -39.53 -2.84 -8.16
CA MET A 1 -39.11 -3.64 -6.98
C MET A 1 -38.30 -2.72 -6.09
N MET A 2 -38.75 -2.50 -4.85
CA MET A 2 -37.94 -1.82 -3.83
C MET A 2 -36.86 -2.79 -3.34
N TYR A 3 -35.60 -2.35 -3.27
CA TYR A 3 -34.56 -3.08 -2.57
C TYR A 3 -34.50 -2.59 -1.13
N SER A 4 -34.78 -3.51 -0.20
CA SER A 4 -34.76 -3.26 1.24
C SER A 4 -33.31 -2.99 1.70
N PHE A 5 -33.09 -1.86 2.36
CA PHE A 5 -31.85 -1.61 3.09
C PHE A 5 -31.94 -2.31 4.46
N SER A 6 -30.97 -3.17 4.77
CA SER A 6 -30.92 -3.89 6.04
C SER A 6 -30.60 -2.93 7.19
N THR A 7 -31.63 -2.49 7.91
CA THR A 7 -31.51 -1.69 9.14
C THR A 7 -31.13 -2.57 10.33
N SER A 8 -29.85 -2.90 10.45
CA SER A 8 -29.32 -3.65 11.61
C SER A 8 -27.86 -3.29 11.94
N PHE A 9 -27.54 -1.99 11.97
CA PHE A 9 -26.29 -1.48 12.54
C PHE A 9 -26.44 -0.02 13.03
N MET A 10 -27.34 0.18 13.99
CA MET A 10 -27.57 1.46 14.68
C MET A 10 -27.51 1.22 16.18
N GLU A 11 -26.29 1.02 16.70
CA GLU A 11 -26.06 0.77 18.13
C GLU A 11 -25.16 1.87 18.74
N ASN A 12 -25.83 2.87 19.31
CA ASN A 12 -25.33 3.83 20.29
C ASN A 12 -24.02 4.57 19.95
N SER A 13 -24.12 5.52 19.02
CA SER A 13 -23.54 6.87 19.21
C SER A 13 -24.65 7.80 19.71
N ALA A 14 -24.31 8.81 20.53
CA ALA A 14 -25.28 9.82 20.91
C ALA A 14 -25.50 10.75 19.71
N VAL A 15 -26.67 10.64 19.06
CA VAL A 15 -27.03 11.55 17.98
C VAL A 15 -27.39 12.89 18.59
N PHE A 16 -26.42 13.81 18.63
CA PHE A 16 -26.68 15.22 18.93
C PHE A 16 -27.61 15.79 17.85
N SER A 17 -28.55 16.67 18.21
CA SER A 17 -29.17 17.55 17.22
C SER A 17 -28.12 18.56 16.73
N GLU A 18 -28.33 19.16 15.56
CA GLU A 18 -27.38 20.13 15.00
C GLU A 18 -27.21 21.34 15.95
N GLU A 19 -28.27 21.78 16.64
CA GLU A 19 -28.20 22.86 17.63
C GLU A 19 -27.35 22.48 18.84
N ALA A 20 -27.48 21.24 19.34
CA ALA A 20 -26.67 20.73 20.45
C ALA A 20 -25.20 20.55 20.03
N ALA A 21 -24.95 20.12 18.79
CA ALA A 21 -23.61 20.03 18.23
C ALA A 21 -22.95 21.42 18.09
N ASP A 22 -23.68 22.42 17.60
CA ASP A 22 -23.22 23.82 17.53
C ASP A 22 -22.91 24.38 18.92
N GLU A 23 -23.74 24.13 19.92
CA GLU A 23 -23.48 24.58 21.30
C GLU A 23 -22.23 23.93 21.90
N ILE A 24 -22.05 22.61 21.67
CA ILE A 24 -20.85 21.87 22.11
C ILE A 24 -19.60 22.40 21.41
N GLU A 25 -19.61 22.56 20.08
CA GLU A 25 -18.47 23.08 19.32
C GLU A 25 -18.16 24.54 19.73
N LYS A 26 -19.17 25.37 19.97
CA LYS A 26 -19.00 26.75 20.44
C LYS A 26 -18.33 26.83 21.81
N ASN A 27 -18.85 26.09 22.79
CA ASN A 27 -18.40 26.17 24.18
C ASN A 27 -17.08 25.40 24.42
N HIS A 28 -16.84 24.31 23.69
CA HIS A 28 -15.72 23.39 23.93
C HIS A 28 -14.68 23.31 22.80
N VAL A 29 -14.88 24.02 21.68
CA VAL A 29 -13.90 24.14 20.59
C VAL A 29 -13.62 25.61 20.31
N PHE A 30 -14.60 26.38 19.81
CA PHE A 30 -14.36 27.77 19.36
C PHE A 30 -13.85 28.67 20.48
N GLN A 31 -14.48 28.66 21.67
CA GLN A 31 -14.00 29.47 22.81
C GLN A 31 -12.54 29.17 23.21
N VAL A 32 -12.08 27.94 23.03
CA VAL A 32 -10.70 27.53 23.34
C VAL A 32 -9.76 27.95 22.21
N TYR A 33 -10.14 27.73 20.95
CA TYR A 33 -9.32 28.06 19.79
C TYR A 33 -9.20 29.56 19.51
N GLU A 34 -10.23 30.36 19.82
CA GLU A 34 -10.21 31.82 19.74
C GLU A 34 -9.09 32.42 20.63
N GLN A 35 -8.83 31.84 21.81
CA GLN A 35 -7.81 32.34 22.74
C GLN A 35 -6.36 31.92 22.40
N ILE A 36 -6.17 30.89 21.56
CA ILE A 36 -4.84 30.30 21.29
C ILE A 36 -4.40 30.36 19.82
N SER A 37 -5.34 30.52 18.89
CA SER A 37 -5.07 30.48 17.44
C SER A 37 -4.10 31.58 16.97
N ASP A 38 -4.15 32.78 17.55
CA ASP A 38 -3.21 33.86 17.26
C ASP A 38 -1.77 33.49 17.64
N HIS A 39 -1.56 32.95 18.85
CA HIS A 39 -0.23 32.51 19.30
C HIS A 39 0.33 31.38 18.44
N PHE A 40 -0.52 30.44 18.01
CA PHE A 40 -0.15 29.41 17.05
C PHE A 40 0.21 29.99 15.67
N SER A 41 -0.56 30.96 15.19
CA SER A 41 -0.35 31.59 13.88
C SER A 41 0.95 32.39 13.83
N GLU A 42 1.23 33.17 14.88
CA GLU A 42 2.50 33.87 15.06
C GLU A 42 3.69 32.89 15.11
N THR A 43 3.57 31.82 15.91
CA THR A 43 4.66 30.84 16.06
C THR A 43 4.97 30.10 14.75
N ARG A 44 3.96 29.78 13.94
CA ARG A 44 4.11 29.05 12.66
C ARG A 44 4.64 29.96 11.54
N SER A 45 4.15 31.20 11.47
CA SER A 45 4.56 32.19 10.46
C SER A 45 6.01 32.67 10.62
N ARG A 46 6.56 32.71 11.84
CA ARG A 46 8.00 32.98 12.11
C ARG A 46 8.95 32.04 11.35
N GLY A 47 8.50 30.85 10.96
CA GLY A 47 9.26 29.91 10.13
C GLY A 47 9.25 30.20 8.62
N GLY A 48 8.64 31.32 8.18
CA GLY A 48 8.46 31.64 6.75
C GLY A 48 7.27 30.92 6.10
N HIS A 49 6.44 30.23 6.88
CA HIS A 49 5.25 29.54 6.38
C HIS A 49 4.08 30.53 6.21
N GLN A 50 3.28 30.32 5.15
CA GLN A 50 1.98 30.96 5.03
C GLN A 50 1.01 30.30 6.00
N VAL A 51 0.26 31.10 6.75
CA VAL A 51 -0.73 30.64 7.73
C VAL A 51 -2.06 31.32 7.45
N VAL A 52 -3.14 30.54 7.47
CA VAL A 52 -4.52 31.01 7.30
C VAL A 52 -5.36 30.33 8.39
N ASN A 53 -6.19 31.11 9.08
CA ASN A 53 -7.23 30.56 9.95
C ASN A 53 -8.49 30.31 9.11
N ALA A 54 -9.05 29.10 9.19
CA ALA A 54 -10.10 28.63 8.29
C ALA A 54 -10.91 27.50 8.92
N ASP A 55 -12.16 27.34 8.47
CA ASP A 55 -12.96 26.15 8.75
C ASP A 55 -12.40 24.95 7.98
N CYS A 56 -12.16 23.83 8.67
CA CYS A 56 -11.67 22.59 8.05
C CYS A 56 -12.74 21.81 7.27
N ARG A 57 -14.01 22.22 7.35
CA ARG A 57 -15.14 21.67 6.58
C ARG A 57 -15.26 22.30 5.19
N VAL A 58 -14.77 23.52 5.01
CA VAL A 58 -14.78 24.29 3.75
C VAL A 58 -13.56 25.21 3.72
N SER A 59 -12.47 24.75 3.11
CA SER A 59 -11.19 25.43 3.12
C SER A 59 -11.10 26.54 2.05
N PRO A 60 -10.51 27.71 2.34
CA PRO A 60 -10.44 28.86 1.42
C PRO A 60 -9.34 28.71 0.35
N PHE A 61 -9.02 27.48 -0.07
CA PHE A 61 -8.01 27.20 -1.08
C PHE A 61 -8.65 26.68 -2.37
N ARG A 62 -7.89 26.78 -3.47
CA ARG A 62 -8.31 26.27 -4.78
C ARG A 62 -8.25 24.74 -4.80
N ASP A 63 -9.17 24.13 -5.53
CA ASP A 63 -9.23 22.68 -5.74
C ASP A 63 -7.91 22.16 -6.30
N GLY A 64 -7.45 21.03 -5.77
CA GLY A 64 -6.27 20.35 -6.30
C GLY A 64 -4.96 21.09 -6.16
N ILE A 65 -4.90 22.11 -5.31
CA ILE A 65 -3.70 22.91 -5.07
C ILE A 65 -2.56 22.09 -4.45
N ALA A 66 -2.86 21.09 -3.61
CA ALA A 66 -1.88 20.42 -2.77
C ALA A 66 -1.60 18.97 -3.22
N ASP A 67 -0.32 18.60 -3.31
CA ASP A 67 0.10 17.21 -3.55
C ASP A 67 0.11 16.39 -2.25
N ALA A 68 0.21 17.06 -1.10
CA ALA A 68 0.17 16.47 0.22
C ALA A 68 -0.70 17.29 1.18
N VAL A 69 -1.55 16.62 1.95
CA VAL A 69 -2.32 17.24 3.05
C VAL A 69 -2.04 16.48 4.34
N ILE A 70 -1.84 17.19 5.45
CA ILE A 70 -1.64 16.62 6.78
C ILE A 70 -2.71 17.21 7.70
N SER A 71 -3.60 16.38 8.25
CA SER A 71 -4.60 16.76 9.24
C SER A 71 -4.33 15.99 10.53
N ILE A 72 -3.80 16.67 11.54
CA ILE A 72 -3.39 16.06 12.82
C ILE A 72 -4.23 16.67 13.91
N ALA A 73 -4.97 15.83 14.64
CA ALA A 73 -5.71 16.26 15.83
C ALA A 73 -6.77 17.36 15.58
N VAL A 74 -7.35 17.40 14.37
CA VAL A 74 -8.39 18.39 13.97
C VAL A 74 -9.78 17.76 13.97
N ILE A 75 -9.99 16.70 13.19
CA ILE A 75 -11.33 16.17 12.85
C ILE A 75 -12.08 15.63 14.08
N HIS A 76 -11.38 15.20 15.14
CA HIS A 76 -12.01 14.83 16.41
C HIS A 76 -12.72 15.98 17.13
N HIS A 77 -12.53 17.24 16.73
CA HIS A 77 -13.22 18.38 17.33
C HIS A 77 -14.62 18.61 16.74
N LEU A 78 -14.99 17.87 15.69
CA LEU A 78 -16.30 17.99 15.03
C LEU A 78 -17.27 16.96 15.63
N ALA A 79 -18.36 17.47 16.22
CA ALA A 79 -19.30 16.69 17.04
C ALA A 79 -20.10 15.67 16.22
N THR A 80 -20.66 16.09 15.07
CA THR A 80 -21.45 15.19 14.22
C THR A 80 -20.63 14.46 13.18
N GLU A 81 -21.06 13.23 12.84
CA GLU A 81 -20.45 12.44 11.77
C GLU A 81 -20.48 13.20 10.43
N GLU A 82 -21.57 13.90 10.13
CA GLU A 82 -21.71 14.71 8.91
C GLU A 82 -20.63 15.80 8.83
N ARG A 83 -20.36 16.53 9.91
CA ARG A 83 -19.28 17.53 9.96
C ARG A 83 -17.91 16.88 9.76
N ARG A 84 -17.64 15.71 10.35
CA ARG A 84 -16.41 14.91 10.11
C ARG A 84 -16.29 14.48 8.65
N LEU A 85 -17.39 14.03 8.04
CA LEU A 85 -17.48 13.65 6.64
C LEU A 85 -17.23 14.83 5.69
N LEU A 86 -17.69 16.04 6.02
CA LEU A 86 -17.43 17.25 5.25
C LEU A 86 -15.93 17.63 5.29
N ALA A 87 -15.30 17.62 6.46
CA ALA A 87 -13.86 17.90 6.56
C ALA A 87 -13.00 16.86 5.81
N LEU A 88 -13.41 15.59 5.80
CA LEU A 88 -12.76 14.54 4.99
C LEU A 88 -13.01 14.75 3.49
N GLN A 89 -14.13 15.35 3.08
CA GLN A 89 -14.46 15.69 1.70
C GLN A 89 -13.75 16.96 1.20
N ASP A 90 -13.50 17.93 2.06
CA ASP A 90 -12.66 19.09 1.74
C ASP A 90 -11.21 18.65 1.43
N ILE A 91 -10.66 17.75 2.26
CA ILE A 91 -9.34 17.17 2.01
C ILE A 91 -9.32 16.30 0.75
N SER A 92 -10.31 15.40 0.59
CA SER A 92 -10.30 14.38 -0.46
C SER A 92 -11.21 14.72 -1.64
N ARG A 93 -10.67 14.64 -2.86
CA ARG A 93 -11.41 14.88 -4.12
C ARG A 93 -12.43 13.77 -4.42
N LYS A 94 -13.51 13.71 -3.63
CA LYS A 94 -14.50 12.60 -3.59
C LYS A 94 -15.53 12.67 -4.71
N PHE A 95 -15.87 13.87 -5.19
CA PHE A 95 -16.82 14.08 -6.28
C PHE A 95 -16.16 14.80 -7.45
N ALA A 96 -16.51 14.42 -8.69
CA ALA A 96 -16.03 15.11 -9.89
C ALA A 96 -16.52 16.58 -10.01
N ILE A 97 -17.49 16.96 -9.17
CA ILE A 97 -18.16 18.27 -9.12
C ILE A 97 -17.81 19.02 -7.81
N SER A 98 -17.21 18.36 -6.81
CA SER A 98 -16.78 19.02 -5.58
C SER A 98 -15.27 19.29 -5.63
N PRO A 99 -14.84 20.53 -5.37
CA PRO A 99 -13.50 20.82 -4.90
C PRO A 99 -13.04 19.84 -3.82
N GLY A 100 -11.74 19.58 -3.84
CA GLY A 100 -11.01 19.02 -2.71
C GLY A 100 -9.54 19.42 -2.82
N LEU A 101 -8.86 19.61 -1.69
CA LEU A 101 -7.50 20.17 -1.64
C LEU A 101 -6.48 19.35 -2.46
N LEU A 102 -6.64 18.03 -2.48
CA LEU A 102 -5.68 17.12 -3.12
C LEU A 102 -5.67 17.17 -4.65
N SER A 103 -4.47 17.35 -5.20
CA SER A 103 -4.14 17.20 -6.63
C SER A 103 -4.42 15.76 -7.12
N LYS A 104 -4.45 15.52 -8.44
CA LYS A 104 -4.66 14.17 -8.98
C LYS A 104 -3.47 13.27 -8.61
N GLY A 105 -3.70 12.31 -7.72
CA GLY A 105 -2.65 11.43 -7.18
C GLY A 105 -1.96 11.97 -5.92
N GLY A 106 -2.40 13.11 -5.39
CA GLY A 106 -1.97 13.61 -4.09
C GLY A 106 -2.40 12.67 -2.94
N ARG A 107 -1.76 12.81 -1.77
CA ARG A 107 -1.99 11.95 -0.60
C ARG A 107 -2.28 12.77 0.66
N ALA A 108 -3.25 12.32 1.45
CA ALA A 108 -3.50 12.87 2.78
C ALA A 108 -2.99 11.93 3.89
N LEU A 109 -2.50 12.53 4.99
CA LEU A 109 -2.32 11.89 6.28
C LEU A 109 -3.38 12.46 7.24
N VAL A 110 -4.26 11.62 7.75
CA VAL A 110 -5.22 11.97 8.81
C VAL A 110 -4.81 11.24 10.07
N TYR A 111 -4.63 11.97 11.18
CA TYR A 111 -4.26 11.40 12.47
C TYR A 111 -5.23 11.86 13.56
N VAL A 112 -5.96 10.91 14.13
CA VAL A 112 -7.03 11.10 15.11
C VAL A 112 -6.82 10.20 16.33
N TRP A 113 -7.55 10.47 17.41
CA TRP A 113 -7.52 9.65 18.61
C TRP A 113 -8.41 8.41 18.44
N ALA A 114 -7.83 7.22 18.65
CA ALA A 114 -8.58 5.98 18.72
C ALA A 114 -9.23 5.80 20.11
N LYS A 115 -10.45 5.25 20.15
CA LYS A 115 -11.13 4.87 21.39
C LYS A 115 -10.48 3.63 22.00
N GLU A 116 -10.19 2.62 21.19
CA GLU A 116 -9.55 1.38 21.59
C GLU A 116 -8.05 1.60 21.87
N GLN A 117 -7.64 1.39 23.12
CA GLN A 117 -6.27 1.67 23.59
C GLN A 117 -5.45 0.40 23.90
N LYS A 118 -5.96 -0.78 23.49
CA LYS A 118 -5.31 -2.08 23.63
C LYS A 118 -5.58 -2.94 22.40
N ILE A 119 -4.60 -3.76 22.02
CA ILE A 119 -4.73 -4.79 21.00
C ILE A 119 -4.29 -6.12 21.63
N GLY A 120 -5.26 -6.99 21.92
CA GLY A 120 -5.05 -8.19 22.73
C GLY A 120 -4.45 -7.84 24.10
N THR A 121 -3.25 -8.35 24.38
CA THR A 121 -2.52 -8.06 25.63
C THR A 121 -1.65 -6.80 25.57
N LYS A 122 -1.44 -6.20 24.38
CA LYS A 122 -0.57 -5.02 24.20
C LYS A 122 -1.34 -3.73 24.47
N LYS A 123 -0.79 -2.88 25.34
CA LYS A 123 -1.31 -1.53 25.63
C LYS A 123 -0.71 -0.50 24.66
N SER A 124 -1.48 0.54 24.33
CA SER A 124 -0.99 1.68 23.54
C SER A 124 0.10 2.48 24.28
N THR A 125 0.91 3.23 23.52
CA THR A 125 1.88 4.19 24.07
C THR A 125 1.23 5.22 24.99
N TYR A 126 -0.04 5.56 24.77
CA TYR A 126 -0.80 6.49 25.61
C TYR A 126 -1.00 5.95 27.04
N LEU A 127 -1.32 4.65 27.18
CA LEU A 127 -1.49 3.97 28.48
C LEU A 127 -0.16 3.57 29.15
N LEU A 128 0.94 3.49 28.40
CA LEU A 128 2.26 3.11 28.91
C LEU A 128 3.04 4.29 29.54
N GLN A 129 2.64 5.53 29.28
CA GLN A 129 3.28 6.70 29.88
C GLN A 129 2.87 6.84 31.36
N LYS A 130 3.87 6.95 32.25
CA LYS A 130 3.67 7.05 33.70
C LYS A 130 2.71 8.19 34.05
N LYS A 131 1.74 7.91 34.93
CA LYS A 131 0.90 8.93 35.54
C LYS A 131 1.78 9.81 36.43
N ASN A 132 1.78 11.12 36.22
CA ASN A 132 2.30 12.04 37.24
C ASN A 132 1.33 11.98 38.43
N GLU A 133 1.84 11.71 39.63
CA GLU A 133 1.04 11.37 40.82
C GLU A 133 0.10 12.48 41.31
N VAL A 134 0.22 13.70 40.76
CA VAL A 134 -0.68 14.83 41.02
C VAL A 134 -1.93 14.78 40.13
N SER A 135 -2.68 13.67 40.21
CA SER A 135 -4.07 13.61 39.77
C SER A 135 -4.99 13.69 40.99
N ARG A 136 -5.28 14.90 41.47
CA ARG A 136 -6.44 15.10 42.33
C ARG A 136 -7.70 14.70 41.55
N THR A 137 -8.65 14.05 42.20
CA THR A 137 -9.99 13.83 41.65
C THR A 137 -10.64 15.21 41.49
N GLU A 138 -10.62 15.74 40.27
CA GLU A 138 -11.25 17.02 39.96
C GLU A 138 -12.75 16.78 39.73
N THR A 139 -13.55 17.20 40.71
CA THR A 139 -15.01 17.20 40.59
C THR A 139 -15.42 18.35 39.70
N TYR A 140 -15.73 18.04 38.44
CA TYR A 140 -16.39 18.98 37.53
C TYR A 140 -17.90 19.04 37.88
N PRO A 141 -18.58 20.19 37.70
CA PRO A 141 -20.04 20.23 37.76
C PRO A 141 -20.65 19.29 36.71
N SER A 142 -21.90 18.88 36.89
CA SER A 142 -22.59 17.94 36.00
C SER A 142 -22.66 18.44 34.56
N THR A 143 -21.67 18.06 33.74
CA THR A 143 -21.61 18.34 32.30
C THR A 143 -22.47 17.33 31.53
N ILE A 144 -23.02 17.78 30.40
CA ILE A 144 -23.80 16.92 29.48
C ILE A 144 -22.94 15.75 28.95
N LEU A 145 -21.63 15.97 28.82
CA LEU A 145 -20.65 14.99 28.36
C LEU A 145 -19.72 14.51 29.48
N PRO A 146 -19.25 13.25 29.43
CA PRO A 146 -18.29 12.72 30.40
C PRO A 146 -16.90 13.34 30.21
N VAL A 147 -16.28 13.75 31.32
CA VAL A 147 -14.89 14.23 31.33
C VAL A 147 -13.93 13.03 31.38
N HIS A 148 -12.98 12.99 30.46
CA HIS A 148 -12.00 11.90 30.34
C HIS A 148 -10.86 12.04 31.35
N GLU A 149 -10.52 10.96 32.06
CA GLU A 149 -9.34 10.92 32.93
C GLU A 149 -8.09 10.60 32.12
N ASN A 150 -7.12 11.52 32.12
CA ASN A 150 -5.88 11.37 31.38
C ASN A 150 -5.12 10.08 31.79
N ARG A 151 -4.65 9.32 30.79
CA ARG A 151 -3.98 8.02 30.90
C ARG A 151 -4.87 6.84 31.27
N THR A 152 -6.19 7.00 31.16
CA THR A 152 -7.16 5.90 31.25
C THR A 152 -7.73 5.52 29.89
N GLU A 153 -8.44 4.39 29.81
CA GLU A 153 -9.13 3.96 28.58
C GLU A 153 -10.39 4.80 28.33
N PHE A 154 -10.66 5.12 27.06
CA PHE A 154 -11.84 5.87 26.66
C PHE A 154 -13.11 5.02 26.79
N LYS A 155 -13.97 5.39 27.74
CA LYS A 155 -15.26 4.70 27.98
C LYS A 155 -16.33 5.07 26.94
N HIS A 156 -16.29 6.30 26.44
CA HIS A 156 -17.24 6.86 25.48
C HIS A 156 -16.49 7.35 24.23
N ALA A 157 -17.18 7.45 23.10
CA ALA A 157 -16.62 8.07 21.89
C ALA A 157 -16.53 9.59 22.05
N ASP A 158 -17.61 10.21 22.53
CA ASP A 158 -17.69 11.66 22.72
C ASP A 158 -17.33 12.00 24.18
N VAL A 159 -16.24 12.75 24.36
CA VAL A 159 -15.66 13.04 25.68
C VAL A 159 -15.13 14.48 25.78
N LEU A 160 -15.12 15.02 27.00
CA LEU A 160 -14.44 16.28 27.31
C LEU A 160 -13.03 15.99 27.84
N VAL A 161 -12.00 16.56 27.21
CA VAL A 161 -10.59 16.39 27.60
C VAL A 161 -10.08 17.66 28.29
N PRO A 162 -9.69 17.59 29.58
CA PRO A 162 -9.11 18.73 30.29
C PRO A 162 -7.77 19.17 29.70
N TRP A 163 -7.63 20.48 29.47
CA TRP A 163 -6.39 21.14 29.09
C TRP A 163 -6.08 22.27 30.05
N LYS A 164 -4.88 22.22 30.66
CA LYS A 164 -4.43 23.19 31.66
C LYS A 164 -3.42 24.12 31.04
N LEU A 165 -3.69 25.42 31.08
CA LEU A 165 -2.65 26.43 30.84
C LEU A 165 -1.64 26.36 32.00
N LYS A 166 -0.36 26.45 31.66
CA LYS A 166 0.66 26.74 32.67
C LYS A 166 0.54 28.23 32.97
N SER A 167 0.09 28.59 34.17
CA SER A 167 0.10 29.98 34.59
C SER A 167 1.54 30.51 34.55
N LYS A 168 1.75 31.65 33.88
CA LYS A 168 2.96 32.44 34.10
C LYS A 168 2.81 33.15 35.43
N THR A 169 3.79 33.01 36.31
CA THR A 169 3.82 33.71 37.60
C THR A 169 4.03 35.20 37.39
N SER A 170 2.94 35.95 37.24
CA SER A 170 2.89 37.41 37.29
C SER A 170 1.61 37.79 38.03
N GLY A 171 1.76 38.38 39.21
CA GLY A 171 0.71 38.37 40.23
C GLY A 171 -0.56 39.15 39.88
N CYS A 172 -1.69 38.45 39.94
CA CYS A 172 -3.01 39.03 40.20
C CYS A 172 -3.69 38.21 41.31
N LYS A 173 -4.63 38.84 42.02
CA LYS A 173 -5.08 38.44 43.37
C LYS A 173 -5.89 37.13 43.40
N GLU A 174 -5.95 36.54 44.59
CA GLU A 174 -6.79 35.39 44.91
C GLU A 174 -8.26 35.62 44.52
N LEU A 175 -8.84 34.62 43.88
CA LEU A 175 -10.28 34.42 43.68
C LEU A 175 -10.66 33.11 44.40
N ASP A 176 -11.94 32.96 44.73
CA ASP A 176 -12.46 32.09 45.79
C ASP A 176 -11.88 30.66 45.87
N PRO A 177 -11.69 30.11 47.09
CA PRO A 177 -10.99 28.83 47.33
C PRO A 177 -11.75 27.56 46.90
N GLY A 178 -12.64 27.65 45.92
CA GLY A 178 -13.46 26.55 45.38
C GLY A 178 -13.45 26.39 43.86
N ILE A 179 -12.93 27.34 43.08
CA ILE A 179 -12.96 27.29 41.61
C ILE A 179 -11.54 27.47 41.05
N ASN A 180 -10.96 26.40 40.49
CA ASN A 180 -9.63 26.48 39.86
C ASN A 180 -9.68 27.37 38.60
N PRO A 181 -8.80 28.37 38.47
CA PRO A 181 -8.72 29.16 37.25
C PRO A 181 -8.09 28.35 36.09
N SER A 182 -8.76 28.36 34.93
CA SER A 182 -8.21 28.01 33.60
C SER A 182 -7.88 26.54 33.25
N ALA A 183 -8.71 25.58 33.71
CA ALA A 183 -8.79 24.27 33.07
C ALA A 183 -9.87 24.30 31.96
N PHE A 184 -9.46 24.31 30.70
CA PHE A 184 -10.37 24.27 29.56
C PHE A 184 -10.82 22.83 29.26
N LEU A 185 -12.12 22.60 29.16
CA LEU A 185 -12.68 21.32 28.70
C LEU A 185 -12.87 21.40 27.19
N ARG A 186 -12.06 20.62 26.44
CA ARG A 186 -12.15 20.54 24.98
C ARG A 186 -12.97 19.33 24.54
N PHE A 187 -13.84 19.50 23.55
CA PHE A 187 -14.58 18.39 22.96
C PHE A 187 -13.65 17.51 22.11
N TYR A 188 -13.74 16.19 22.29
CA TYR A 188 -13.08 15.18 21.49
C TYR A 188 -14.05 14.04 21.18
N HIS A 189 -14.21 13.76 19.90
CA HIS A 189 -14.74 12.51 19.38
C HIS A 189 -13.58 11.54 19.12
N VAL A 190 -13.47 10.47 19.92
CA VAL A 190 -12.48 9.40 19.73
C VAL A 190 -13.07 8.27 18.89
N PHE A 191 -12.39 7.98 17.78
CA PHE A 191 -12.87 7.10 16.72
C PHE A 191 -12.79 5.64 17.14
N LYS A 192 -13.86 4.89 16.88
CA LYS A 192 -13.85 3.42 16.99
C LYS A 192 -13.00 2.80 15.88
N GLU A 193 -12.49 1.59 16.10
CA GLU A 193 -11.90 0.74 15.05
C GLU A 193 -12.83 0.64 13.83
N GLY A 194 -12.30 0.99 12.63
CA GLY A 194 -13.04 1.00 11.37
C GLY A 194 -13.93 2.24 11.10
N GLU A 195 -14.10 3.16 12.06
CA GLU A 195 -15.00 4.32 11.91
C GLU A 195 -14.48 5.35 10.88
N LEU A 196 -13.17 5.60 10.87
CA LEU A 196 -12.55 6.54 9.93
C LEU A 196 -12.52 5.97 8.50
N GLU A 197 -12.33 4.66 8.38
CA GLU A 197 -12.39 3.89 7.15
C GLU A 197 -13.80 3.89 6.57
N ALA A 198 -14.83 3.61 7.39
CA ALA A 198 -16.23 3.69 6.97
C ALA A 198 -16.61 5.12 6.50
N SER A 199 -16.08 6.13 7.19
CA SER A 199 -16.25 7.55 6.80
C SER A 199 -15.57 7.89 5.45
N THR A 200 -14.55 7.15 5.04
CA THR A 200 -13.73 7.45 3.86
C THR A 200 -13.84 6.39 2.75
N LYS A 201 -14.64 6.67 1.72
CA LYS A 201 -14.62 5.90 0.44
C LYS A 201 -13.31 6.07 -0.37
N CYS A 202 -12.23 6.55 0.24
CA CYS A 202 -10.93 6.68 -0.40
C CYS A 202 -10.18 5.35 -0.35
N LYS A 203 -9.35 5.09 -1.36
CA LYS A 203 -8.45 3.93 -1.34
C LYS A 203 -7.35 4.18 -0.32
N LEU A 204 -7.56 3.74 0.91
CA LEU A 204 -6.59 3.77 2.02
C LEU A 204 -5.30 3.09 1.56
N THR A 205 -4.21 3.87 1.46
CA THR A 205 -2.92 3.35 0.99
C THR A 205 -2.08 2.74 2.11
N ASN A 206 -2.36 3.11 3.37
CA ASN A 206 -1.83 2.51 4.60
C ASN A 206 -2.76 2.90 5.76
N SER A 207 -3.58 1.98 6.29
CA SER A 207 -4.05 2.09 7.68
C SER A 207 -2.85 1.74 8.58
N HIS A 208 -2.62 2.51 9.65
CA HIS A 208 -1.62 2.12 10.66
C HIS A 208 -2.27 1.32 11.81
N HIS A 209 -3.16 0.40 11.44
CA HIS A 209 -3.55 -0.71 12.31
C HIS A 209 -2.42 -1.76 12.34
N PRO A 210 -2.00 -2.23 13.52
CA PRO A 210 -1.13 -3.40 13.62
C PRO A 210 -1.89 -4.68 13.22
N ILE A 211 -1.88 -4.96 11.92
CA ILE A 211 -2.33 -6.22 11.27
C ILE A 211 -3.86 -6.34 11.12
N ASP A 212 -4.41 -5.64 10.13
CA ASP A 212 -5.68 -6.02 9.51
C ASP A 212 -5.46 -7.29 8.66
N MET A 213 -6.14 -8.38 9.01
CA MET A 213 -6.09 -9.67 8.30
C MET A 213 -6.94 -9.69 7.02
N GLU A 214 -7.01 -8.56 6.30
CA GLU A 214 -7.59 -8.48 4.95
C GLU A 214 -6.66 -7.72 4.00
N SER A 215 -5.35 -7.99 4.15
CA SER A 215 -4.34 -7.52 3.20
C SER A 215 -4.54 -8.16 1.83
N ALA A 216 -4.77 -7.32 0.81
CA ALA A 216 -4.39 -7.69 -0.55
C ALA A 216 -2.89 -8.04 -0.52
N ILE A 217 -2.52 -9.29 -0.84
CA ILE A 217 -1.16 -9.83 -0.70
C ILE A 217 -0.17 -8.87 -1.37
N GLN A 218 0.54 -8.09 -0.57
CA GLN A 218 1.37 -7.02 -1.11
C GLN A 218 2.61 -7.65 -1.74
N TYR A 219 2.79 -7.44 -3.05
CA TYR A 219 3.81 -8.17 -3.78
C TYR A 219 5.25 -7.70 -3.44
N CYS A 220 5.46 -6.38 -3.28
CA CYS A 220 6.71 -5.77 -2.83
C CYS A 220 6.50 -4.99 -1.51
N PRO A 221 7.57 -4.76 -0.71
CA PRO A 221 7.51 -3.89 0.46
C PRO A 221 7.02 -2.45 0.17
N PRO A 222 6.48 -1.73 1.16
CA PRO A 222 6.06 -0.34 0.98
C PRO A 222 7.22 0.54 0.48
N ASN A 223 6.90 1.49 -0.40
CA ASN A 223 7.83 2.34 -1.16
C ASN A 223 8.69 1.63 -2.23
N ILE A 224 8.54 0.30 -2.43
CA ILE A 224 9.19 -0.44 -3.52
C ILE A 224 8.11 -0.92 -4.50
N THR A 225 8.34 -0.76 -5.81
CA THR A 225 7.44 -1.27 -6.85
C THR A 225 8.21 -2.09 -7.88
N LEU A 226 7.53 -3.04 -8.52
CA LEU A 226 8.14 -3.86 -9.58
C LEU A 226 8.47 -3.04 -10.84
N ASN A 227 7.72 -1.97 -11.11
CA ASN A 227 7.84 -1.15 -12.32
C ASN A 227 8.95 -0.07 -12.23
N HIS A 228 9.42 0.25 -11.01
CA HIS A 228 10.54 1.17 -10.80
C HIS A 228 11.70 0.41 -10.14
N PRO A 229 12.49 -0.34 -10.95
CA PRO A 229 13.48 -1.27 -10.42
C PRO A 229 14.69 -0.61 -9.76
N TRP A 230 14.97 0.65 -10.09
CA TRP A 230 16.18 1.37 -9.67
C TRP A 230 15.86 2.33 -8.51
N VAL A 231 16.44 2.08 -7.34
CA VAL A 231 16.28 2.88 -6.12
C VAL A 231 17.65 2.99 -5.43
N ASN A 232 18.00 4.17 -4.91
CA ASN A 232 19.28 4.42 -4.22
C ASN A 232 20.51 3.94 -5.02
N HIS A 233 20.53 4.22 -6.32
CA HIS A 233 21.57 3.80 -7.27
C HIS A 233 21.75 2.28 -7.47
N GLY A 234 20.88 1.42 -6.93
CA GLY A 234 20.90 -0.04 -7.15
C GLY A 234 19.57 -0.61 -7.65
N LEU A 235 19.61 -1.88 -8.07
CA LEU A 235 18.39 -2.66 -8.35
C LEU A 235 17.73 -3.10 -7.04
N THR A 236 16.40 -2.97 -6.96
CA THR A 236 15.65 -3.41 -5.79
C THR A 236 15.57 -4.93 -5.70
N ARG A 237 15.63 -5.45 -4.46
CA ARG A 237 15.52 -6.89 -4.20
C ARG A 237 14.21 -7.49 -4.72
N CYS A 238 13.08 -6.81 -4.53
CA CYS A 238 11.79 -7.28 -5.05
C CYS A 238 11.82 -7.50 -6.57
N PHE A 239 12.42 -6.57 -7.33
CA PHE A 239 12.55 -6.70 -8.78
C PHE A 239 13.52 -7.82 -9.17
N LEU A 240 14.73 -7.83 -8.59
CA LEU A 240 15.77 -8.77 -8.97
C LEU A 240 15.36 -10.22 -8.66
N ASP A 241 14.86 -10.50 -7.46
CA ASP A 241 14.45 -11.84 -7.05
C ASP A 241 13.24 -12.32 -7.87
N THR A 242 12.30 -11.42 -8.20
CA THR A 242 11.14 -11.72 -9.06
C THR A 242 11.54 -12.08 -10.49
N VAL A 243 12.30 -11.20 -11.14
CA VAL A 243 12.64 -11.37 -12.57
C VAL A 243 13.61 -12.53 -12.76
N SER A 244 14.65 -12.63 -11.92
CA SER A 244 15.62 -13.73 -12.03
C SER A 244 14.95 -15.08 -11.78
N THR A 245 14.16 -15.23 -10.72
CA THR A 245 13.48 -16.50 -10.42
C THR A 245 12.46 -16.86 -11.49
N SER A 246 11.66 -15.91 -11.98
CA SER A 246 10.68 -16.18 -13.05
C SER A 246 11.35 -16.66 -14.33
N VAL A 247 12.43 -16.00 -14.76
CA VAL A 247 13.17 -16.35 -15.98
C VAL A 247 13.87 -17.70 -15.83
N ILE A 248 14.59 -17.94 -14.72
CA ILE A 248 15.32 -19.18 -14.47
C ILE A 248 14.35 -20.37 -14.31
N THR A 249 13.26 -20.19 -13.56
CA THR A 249 12.23 -21.23 -13.38
C THR A 249 11.54 -21.53 -14.71
N GLY A 250 11.13 -20.51 -15.47
CA GLY A 250 10.52 -20.70 -16.79
C GLY A 250 11.45 -21.43 -17.77
N PHE A 251 12.73 -21.04 -17.83
CA PHE A 251 13.72 -21.68 -18.68
C PHE A 251 13.94 -23.15 -18.30
N LEU A 252 14.19 -23.44 -17.01
CA LEU A 252 14.47 -24.81 -16.56
C LEU A 252 13.24 -25.71 -16.60
N VAL A 253 12.03 -25.20 -16.31
CA VAL A 253 10.80 -25.98 -16.46
C VAL A 253 10.55 -26.30 -17.93
N LEU A 254 10.74 -25.35 -18.86
CA LEU A 254 10.54 -25.59 -20.29
C LEU A 254 11.61 -26.54 -20.86
N PHE A 255 12.87 -26.10 -20.89
CA PHE A 255 13.96 -26.85 -21.54
C PHE A 255 14.36 -28.10 -20.76
N GLY A 256 14.35 -28.05 -19.42
CA GLY A 256 14.63 -29.20 -18.58
C GLY A 256 13.55 -30.29 -18.66
N SER A 257 12.26 -29.93 -18.82
CA SER A 257 11.23 -30.95 -19.09
C SER A 257 11.40 -31.59 -20.46
N ILE A 258 11.72 -30.80 -21.50
CA ILE A 258 12.04 -31.33 -22.83
C ILE A 258 13.25 -32.28 -22.75
N GLU A 259 14.32 -31.88 -22.06
CA GLU A 259 15.52 -32.69 -21.86
C GLU A 259 15.20 -34.00 -21.10
N SER A 260 14.40 -33.94 -20.02
CA SER A 260 13.94 -35.13 -19.29
C SER A 260 13.11 -36.08 -20.15
N ILE A 261 12.20 -35.56 -20.99
CA ILE A 261 11.41 -36.36 -21.94
C ILE A 261 12.31 -37.03 -22.98
N VAL A 262 13.27 -36.28 -23.53
CA VAL A 262 14.26 -36.77 -24.51
C VAL A 262 15.13 -37.87 -23.89
N TYR A 263 15.59 -37.70 -22.65
CA TYR A 263 16.29 -38.73 -21.89
C TYR A 263 15.44 -39.97 -21.62
N ARG A 264 14.18 -39.82 -21.22
CA ARG A 264 13.27 -40.97 -21.00
C ARG A 264 12.96 -41.75 -22.28
N LYS A 265 12.89 -41.07 -23.43
CA LYS A 265 12.48 -41.67 -24.71
C LYS A 265 13.65 -42.27 -25.51
N TYR A 266 14.83 -41.67 -25.44
CA TYR A 266 15.98 -42.04 -26.28
C TYR A 266 17.26 -42.37 -25.50
N GLY A 267 17.25 -42.22 -24.17
CA GLY A 267 18.41 -42.52 -23.32
C GLY A 267 18.62 -44.03 -23.14
N SER A 268 19.82 -44.50 -23.48
CA SER A 268 20.27 -45.86 -23.13
C SER A 268 20.89 -45.85 -21.72
N PRO A 269 20.41 -46.66 -20.76
CA PRO A 269 20.98 -46.70 -19.42
C PRO A 269 22.39 -47.29 -19.43
N ILE A 270 23.29 -46.70 -18.65
CA ILE A 270 24.64 -47.22 -18.41
C ILE A 270 24.55 -48.45 -17.50
N GLN A 271 25.29 -49.52 -17.81
CA GLN A 271 25.32 -50.71 -16.98
C GLN A 271 25.88 -50.37 -15.57
N PRO A 272 25.25 -50.81 -14.45
CA PRO A 272 25.66 -50.42 -13.10
C PRO A 272 27.13 -50.71 -12.76
N ARG A 273 27.76 -51.68 -13.42
CA ARG A 273 29.18 -52.04 -13.23
C ARG A 273 30.17 -51.04 -13.83
N SER A 274 29.80 -50.26 -14.84
CA SER A 274 30.66 -49.22 -15.43
C SER A 274 30.45 -47.83 -14.81
N TRP A 275 29.64 -47.73 -13.74
CA TRP A 275 29.43 -46.48 -13.00
C TRP A 275 30.70 -46.04 -12.27
N GLN A 276 31.38 -45.02 -12.79
CA GLN A 276 32.49 -44.39 -12.09
C GLN A 276 31.98 -43.54 -10.91
N ARG A 277 32.25 -44.01 -9.68
CA ARG A 277 31.98 -43.29 -8.43
C ARG A 277 32.86 -42.04 -8.35
N SER A 278 32.25 -40.86 -8.46
CA SER A 278 32.94 -39.57 -8.30
C SER A 278 32.58 -38.93 -6.96
N LYS A 279 33.59 -38.62 -6.14
CA LYS A 279 33.39 -37.85 -4.89
C LYS A 279 32.84 -36.44 -5.18
N LEU A 280 33.26 -35.83 -6.29
CA LEU A 280 32.77 -34.51 -6.74
C LEU A 280 31.26 -34.55 -7.06
N PHE A 281 30.76 -35.65 -7.62
CA PHE A 281 29.33 -35.81 -7.89
C PHE A 281 28.51 -35.91 -6.58
N VAL A 282 29.05 -36.54 -5.53
CA VAL A 282 28.42 -36.54 -4.20
C VAL A 282 28.39 -35.13 -3.61
N VAL A 283 29.49 -34.37 -3.70
CA VAL A 283 29.54 -32.96 -3.27
C VAL A 283 28.53 -32.11 -4.04
N GLN A 284 28.40 -32.32 -5.36
CA GLN A 284 27.44 -31.63 -6.22
C GLN A 284 25.98 -31.92 -5.82
N ILE A 285 25.64 -33.18 -5.49
CA ILE A 285 24.32 -33.54 -4.95
C ILE A 285 24.05 -32.83 -3.62
N MET A 286 25.01 -32.85 -2.69
CA MET A 286 24.88 -32.19 -1.39
C MET A 286 24.70 -30.66 -1.54
N ALA A 287 25.41 -30.05 -2.47
CA ALA A 287 25.27 -28.62 -2.79
C ALA A 287 23.87 -28.30 -3.37
N ALA A 288 23.34 -29.12 -4.29
CA ALA A 288 22.00 -28.93 -4.84
C ALA A 288 20.89 -29.08 -3.79
N ILE A 289 21.05 -30.01 -2.84
CA ILE A 289 20.13 -30.15 -1.69
C ILE A 289 20.21 -28.91 -0.79
N LEU A 290 21.42 -28.44 -0.46
CA LEU A 290 21.62 -27.22 0.33
C LEU A 290 20.99 -25.99 -0.34
N LEU A 291 21.15 -25.83 -1.65
CA LEU A 291 20.55 -24.75 -2.44
C LEU A 291 19.02 -24.83 -2.53
N THR A 292 18.43 -26.00 -2.29
CA THR A 292 16.98 -26.14 -2.11
C THR A 292 16.52 -25.64 -0.73
N ILE A 293 17.35 -25.85 0.31
CA ILE A 293 17.02 -25.51 1.71
C ILE A 293 17.25 -24.01 1.99
N LEU A 294 18.29 -23.41 1.42
CA LEU A 294 18.67 -22.01 1.71
C LEU A 294 17.52 -21.00 1.47
N PRO A 295 16.76 -21.02 0.36
CA PRO A 295 15.63 -20.12 0.14
C PRO A 295 14.50 -20.27 1.17
N ILE A 296 14.29 -21.48 1.70
CA ILE A 296 13.28 -21.76 2.73
C ILE A 296 13.72 -21.13 4.06
N VAL A 297 14.99 -21.33 4.45
CA VAL A 297 15.57 -20.69 5.65
C VAL A 297 15.57 -19.17 5.51
N GLU A 298 15.93 -18.65 4.33
CA GLU A 298 15.88 -17.21 4.05
C GLU A 298 14.45 -16.66 4.16
N CYS A 299 13.44 -17.36 3.63
CA CYS A 299 12.04 -16.97 3.78
C CYS A 299 11.63 -16.83 5.25
N PHE A 300 11.95 -17.83 6.10
CA PHE A 300 11.69 -17.75 7.53
C PHE A 300 12.45 -16.60 8.22
N VAL A 301 13.73 -16.40 7.88
CA VAL A 301 14.54 -15.29 8.42
C VAL A 301 13.95 -13.93 8.05
N GLN A 302 13.57 -13.72 6.79
CA GLN A 302 12.95 -12.48 6.33
C GLN A 302 11.60 -12.24 7.02
N LEU A 303 10.76 -13.27 7.15
CA LEU A 303 9.47 -13.19 7.84
C LEU A 303 9.61 -12.78 9.32
N TYR A 304 10.45 -13.49 10.08
CA TYR A 304 10.52 -13.31 11.54
C TYR A 304 11.43 -12.16 11.98
N LEU A 305 12.55 -11.89 11.29
CA LEU A 305 13.56 -10.92 11.74
C LEU A 305 13.53 -9.59 10.99
N VAL A 306 13.02 -9.54 9.75
CA VAL A 306 13.10 -8.34 8.89
C VAL A 306 11.73 -7.71 8.63
N HIS A 307 10.69 -8.53 8.48
CA HIS A 307 9.36 -8.08 8.04
C HIS A 307 8.27 -8.20 9.10
N ASN A 308 8.62 -8.46 10.37
CA ASN A 308 7.70 -8.48 11.51
C ASN A 308 6.45 -9.37 11.31
N GLY A 309 6.60 -10.49 10.58
CA GLY A 309 5.51 -11.43 10.26
C GLY A 309 4.78 -11.16 8.94
N VAL A 310 5.11 -10.12 8.18
CA VAL A 310 4.47 -9.82 6.89
C VAL A 310 5.10 -10.63 5.76
N LEU A 311 4.30 -11.49 5.10
CA LEU A 311 4.71 -12.26 3.92
C LEU A 311 4.46 -11.46 2.63
N TYR A 312 5.54 -11.05 1.96
CA TYR A 312 5.46 -10.40 0.65
C TYR A 312 5.43 -11.41 -0.50
N GLY A 313 4.69 -11.08 -1.57
CA GLY A 313 4.51 -11.96 -2.73
C GLY A 313 5.80 -12.35 -3.46
N TYR A 314 6.79 -11.44 -3.54
CA TYR A 314 8.09 -11.76 -4.17
C TYR A 314 8.87 -12.83 -3.42
N LEU A 315 8.77 -12.85 -2.08
CA LEU A 315 9.46 -13.83 -1.24
C LEU A 315 8.84 -15.22 -1.39
N LEU A 316 7.50 -15.29 -1.53
CA LEU A 316 6.79 -16.52 -1.86
C LEU A 316 7.19 -17.05 -3.25
N LEU A 317 7.23 -16.19 -4.27
CA LEU A 317 7.66 -16.57 -5.62
C LEU A 317 9.11 -17.08 -5.63
N TYR A 318 10.03 -16.36 -4.97
CA TYR A 318 11.43 -16.75 -4.84
C TYR A 318 11.57 -18.14 -4.21
N THR A 319 10.86 -18.37 -3.10
CA THR A 319 10.90 -19.66 -2.37
C THR A 319 10.34 -20.80 -3.21
N LEU A 320 9.16 -20.63 -3.81
CA LEU A 320 8.50 -21.66 -4.63
C LEU A 320 9.26 -21.95 -5.92
N GLY A 321 9.76 -20.92 -6.61
CA GLY A 321 10.54 -21.08 -7.84
C GLY A 321 11.83 -21.85 -7.60
N ASN A 322 12.58 -21.53 -6.54
CA ASN A 322 13.77 -22.28 -6.16
C ASN A 322 13.46 -23.72 -5.69
N ALA A 323 12.34 -23.93 -4.98
CA ALA A 323 11.88 -25.26 -4.59
C ALA A 323 11.48 -26.16 -5.79
N ILE A 324 11.25 -25.58 -6.97
CA ILE A 324 11.06 -26.31 -8.24
C ILE A 324 12.40 -26.47 -8.98
N VAL A 325 13.16 -25.38 -9.10
CA VAL A 325 14.41 -25.30 -9.88
C VAL A 325 15.49 -26.27 -9.39
N TRP A 326 15.79 -26.29 -8.09
CA TRP A 326 16.91 -27.09 -7.58
C TRP A 326 16.63 -28.61 -7.61
N PRO A 327 15.43 -29.10 -7.21
CA PRO A 327 15.08 -30.51 -7.40
C PRO A 327 15.01 -30.95 -8.86
N LEU A 328 14.52 -30.10 -9.78
CA LEU A 328 14.52 -30.42 -11.21
C LEU A 328 15.95 -30.49 -11.78
N SER A 329 16.82 -29.56 -11.39
CA SER A 329 18.24 -29.58 -11.76
C SER A 329 18.94 -30.82 -11.21
N LEU A 330 18.71 -31.20 -9.95
CA LEU A 330 19.23 -32.42 -9.35
C LEU A 330 18.73 -33.68 -10.07
N HIS A 331 17.44 -33.74 -10.43
CA HIS A 331 16.87 -34.84 -11.22
C HIS A 331 17.58 -34.97 -12.58
N LEU A 332 17.76 -33.86 -13.31
CA LEU A 332 18.44 -33.84 -14.60
C LEU A 332 19.91 -34.26 -14.49
N GLN A 333 20.63 -33.80 -13.48
CA GLN A 333 22.02 -34.21 -13.23
C GLN A 333 22.14 -35.72 -12.96
N VAL A 334 21.21 -36.30 -12.19
CA VAL A 334 21.19 -37.75 -11.91
C VAL A 334 20.81 -38.54 -13.17
N VAL A 335 19.81 -38.09 -13.94
CA VAL A 335 19.39 -38.73 -15.20
C VAL A 335 20.48 -38.67 -16.27
N ALA A 336 21.11 -37.52 -16.49
CA ALA A 336 22.24 -37.37 -17.41
C ALA A 336 23.43 -38.25 -17.00
N ARG A 337 23.66 -38.48 -15.69
CA ARG A 337 24.70 -39.39 -15.20
C ARG A 337 24.35 -40.87 -15.37
N MET A 338 23.06 -41.23 -15.44
CA MET A 338 22.59 -42.60 -15.71
C MET A 338 22.58 -42.98 -17.19
N ILE A 339 22.63 -42.02 -18.11
CA ILE A 339 22.45 -42.23 -19.56
C ILE A 339 23.77 -42.07 -20.31
N ASN A 340 24.00 -42.92 -21.30
CA ASN A 340 25.18 -42.82 -22.15
C ASN A 340 25.01 -41.73 -23.23
N HIS A 341 25.73 -40.61 -23.10
CA HIS A 341 25.68 -39.50 -24.08
C HIS A 341 26.14 -39.89 -25.50
N PHE A 342 26.87 -41.01 -25.68
CA PHE A 342 27.37 -41.41 -26.99
C PHE A 342 26.25 -41.85 -27.95
N THR A 343 25.23 -42.56 -27.47
CA THR A 343 24.05 -42.94 -28.27
C THR A 343 23.18 -41.74 -28.64
N MET A 344 23.11 -40.72 -27.78
CA MET A 344 22.40 -39.46 -28.03
C MET A 344 22.92 -38.73 -29.29
N LYS A 345 24.24 -38.53 -29.39
CA LYS A 345 24.85 -37.86 -30.56
C LYS A 345 24.66 -38.64 -31.84
N ILE A 346 24.79 -39.96 -31.80
CA ILE A 346 24.60 -40.82 -32.98
C ILE A 346 23.14 -40.72 -33.46
N PHE A 347 22.13 -40.75 -32.57
CA PHE A 347 20.73 -40.73 -33.00
C PHE A 347 20.27 -39.38 -33.56
N LEU A 348 20.75 -38.25 -33.01
CA LEU A 348 20.45 -36.92 -33.54
C LEU A 348 21.15 -36.63 -34.87
N LEU A 349 22.35 -37.16 -35.10
CA LEU A 349 23.07 -37.01 -36.37
C LEU A 349 22.62 -38.02 -37.44
N ALA A 350 22.21 -39.23 -37.04
CA ALA A 350 21.75 -40.27 -37.97
C ALA A 350 20.28 -40.13 -38.38
N ASN A 351 19.52 -39.19 -37.81
CA ASN A 351 18.10 -39.02 -38.09
C ASN A 351 17.70 -37.58 -38.45
N PRO A 352 18.05 -37.08 -39.66
CA PRO A 352 17.69 -35.74 -40.12
C PRO A 352 16.19 -35.56 -40.40
N THR A 353 15.33 -36.55 -40.11
CA THR A 353 13.89 -36.48 -40.34
C THR A 353 13.14 -35.57 -39.36
N PHE A 354 13.82 -34.97 -38.39
CA PHE A 354 13.23 -34.00 -37.45
C PHE A 354 12.66 -32.73 -38.14
N LEU A 355 12.99 -32.50 -39.42
CA LEU A 355 12.41 -31.45 -40.28
C LEU A 355 11.46 -31.96 -41.38
N THR A 356 11.10 -33.24 -41.41
CA THR A 356 10.18 -33.79 -42.44
C THR A 356 8.97 -34.50 -41.81
N ARG A 357 7.77 -33.99 -42.16
CA ARG A 357 6.44 -34.51 -41.75
C ARG A 357 6.28 -36.04 -41.95
N PRO A 358 5.36 -36.69 -41.21
CA PRO A 358 5.15 -38.13 -41.32
C PRO A 358 4.68 -38.54 -42.72
N ARG A 359 5.31 -39.58 -43.29
CA ARG A 359 4.76 -40.31 -44.44
C ARG A 359 3.52 -41.07 -43.98
N PHE A 360 2.35 -40.65 -44.43
CA PHE A 360 1.21 -41.55 -44.55
C PHE A 360 1.55 -42.61 -45.61
N SER A 361 1.65 -43.87 -45.18
CA SER A 361 1.71 -45.01 -46.10
C SER A 361 0.29 -45.39 -46.49
N PHE A 362 -0.19 -44.94 -47.64
CA PHE A 362 -1.48 -45.35 -48.17
C PHE A 362 -1.31 -46.54 -49.11
N SER A 363 -2.06 -47.61 -48.88
CA SER A 363 -2.03 -48.81 -49.71
C SER A 363 -2.57 -48.53 -51.11
N HIS A 364 -1.98 -49.16 -52.11
CA HIS A 364 -2.30 -48.98 -53.51
C HIS A 364 -3.54 -49.83 -53.86
N ASP A 365 -4.72 -49.22 -54.03
CA ASP A 365 -5.82 -49.85 -54.76
C ASP A 365 -6.32 -48.94 -55.89
N LYS A 366 -6.56 -49.53 -57.06
CA LYS A 366 -6.84 -48.83 -58.32
C LYS A 366 -8.34 -48.84 -58.61
N LYS A 367 -9.01 -47.69 -58.52
CA LYS A 367 -10.31 -47.51 -59.19
C LYS A 367 -10.51 -46.10 -59.75
N LYS A 368 -10.94 -46.06 -61.03
CA LYS A 368 -11.14 -44.86 -61.86
C LYS A 368 -12.32 -43.99 -61.39
N ARG A 369 -12.16 -42.66 -61.47
CA ARG A 369 -13.04 -41.64 -62.11
C ARG A 369 -12.48 -40.23 -61.73
N LYS A 370 -11.99 -39.38 -62.65
CA LYS A 370 -12.63 -38.54 -63.69
C LYS A 370 -13.12 -37.16 -63.12
N ILE A 371 -12.63 -36.04 -63.69
CA ILE A 371 -13.22 -34.67 -63.67
C ILE A 371 -13.14 -33.92 -62.31
N ASP A 372 -12.85 -32.61 -62.15
CA ASP A 372 -12.45 -31.52 -63.09
C ASP A 372 -11.63 -30.40 -62.37
N LEU A 373 -11.36 -29.26 -63.04
CA LEU A 373 -10.54 -28.11 -62.63
C LEU A 373 -11.15 -27.18 -61.55
N ASP A 374 -10.27 -26.46 -60.83
CA ASP A 374 -10.25 -24.99 -60.57
C ASP A 374 -9.39 -24.71 -59.30
N ALA A 375 -8.28 -23.97 -59.33
CA ALA A 375 -8.09 -22.52 -59.60
C ALA A 375 -8.54 -21.62 -58.43
N GLY A 376 -7.58 -20.96 -57.76
CA GLY A 376 -7.87 -20.08 -56.61
C GLY A 376 -6.66 -19.69 -55.75
N GLU A 377 -5.72 -18.92 -56.31
CA GLU A 377 -4.71 -18.23 -55.50
C GLU A 377 -5.32 -17.02 -54.77
N SER A 378 -4.81 -16.68 -53.59
CA SER A 378 -4.50 -15.29 -53.24
C SER A 378 -3.63 -15.22 -51.99
N SER A 379 -2.56 -14.44 -52.08
CA SER A 379 -1.65 -14.09 -50.98
C SER A 379 -1.57 -12.56 -50.90
N LEU A 380 -1.44 -11.97 -49.72
CA LEU A 380 -0.63 -10.76 -49.54
C LEU A 380 -0.29 -10.49 -48.07
N GLU A 381 0.98 -10.17 -47.82
CA GLU A 381 1.42 -9.39 -46.65
C GLU A 381 1.19 -7.90 -46.89
N LEU A 382 1.22 -7.05 -45.85
CA LEU A 382 1.89 -5.75 -45.96
C LEU A 382 2.42 -5.21 -44.62
N LEU A 383 3.46 -4.38 -44.72
CA LEU A 383 4.36 -3.93 -43.66
C LEU A 383 3.97 -2.59 -42.99
N LEU A 384 4.62 -2.40 -41.85
CA LEU A 384 4.82 -1.20 -41.01
C LEU A 384 4.82 0.20 -41.70
N GLY A 385 4.30 1.22 -41.01
CA GLY A 385 4.50 2.65 -41.31
C GLY A 385 4.04 3.60 -40.18
N PRO A 386 4.64 4.80 -39.97
CA PRO A 386 4.62 5.49 -38.66
C PRO A 386 3.68 6.71 -38.52
N ALA A 387 3.71 7.33 -37.33
CA ALA A 387 2.84 8.41 -36.83
C ALA A 387 3.11 9.84 -37.36
N PRO A 388 2.18 10.78 -37.12
CA PRO A 388 2.51 12.21 -37.03
C PRO A 388 1.87 13.00 -35.86
N ALA A 389 2.47 14.15 -35.58
CA ALA A 389 1.93 15.35 -34.90
C ALA A 389 2.67 16.58 -35.54
N PRO A 390 2.39 17.87 -35.26
CA PRO A 390 1.41 18.47 -34.32
C PRO A 390 0.59 19.65 -34.90
N GLY A 391 -0.24 20.30 -34.05
CA GLY A 391 -0.90 21.60 -34.28
C GLY A 391 -2.19 21.72 -33.45
N GLY A 392 -2.61 22.85 -32.89
CA GLY A 392 -2.03 24.18 -32.87
C GLY A 392 -3.12 25.27 -33.02
N LEU A 393 -3.70 25.76 -31.91
CA LEU A 393 -4.54 26.97 -31.90
C LEU A 393 -4.61 27.59 -30.51
N ASP A 394 -4.59 28.91 -30.47
CA ASP A 394 -4.37 29.78 -29.30
C ASP A 394 -5.42 30.90 -29.29
N PHE A 395 -5.94 31.28 -28.12
CA PHE A 395 -6.76 32.48 -27.95
C PHE A 395 -6.80 32.97 -26.49
N MET A 396 -5.89 33.91 -26.18
CA MET A 396 -6.08 35.12 -25.35
C MET A 396 -7.50 35.39 -24.81
N LEU A 397 -7.73 35.68 -23.52
CA LEU A 397 -7.36 36.87 -22.70
C LEU A 397 -7.66 36.57 -21.20
N GLN A 398 -7.27 37.32 -20.15
CA GLN A 398 -6.58 38.62 -20.00
C GLN A 398 -5.55 38.56 -18.83
N ARG A 399 -5.35 39.65 -18.07
CA ARG A 399 -4.35 39.80 -16.98
C ARG A 399 -4.99 40.29 -15.67
N VAL A 400 -4.51 39.80 -14.54
CA VAL A 400 -4.08 40.63 -13.39
C VAL A 400 -2.74 40.05 -12.93
N GLY A 401 -1.71 40.88 -12.77
CA GLY A 401 -0.33 40.42 -12.54
C GLY A 401 0.26 40.87 -11.21
N ILE A 402 1.03 39.98 -10.58
CA ILE A 402 1.97 40.24 -9.48
C ILE A 402 3.24 39.42 -9.80
N PRO A 403 4.47 39.97 -9.66
CA PRO A 403 5.66 39.38 -10.28
C PRO A 403 6.14 38.13 -9.55
N ILE A 404 6.34 37.04 -10.30
CA ILE A 404 7.07 35.85 -9.85
C ILE A 404 8.53 36.01 -10.30
N ALA A 405 9.46 36.03 -9.35
CA ALA A 405 10.89 36.05 -9.63
C ALA A 405 11.31 34.74 -10.33
N SER A 406 11.69 34.83 -11.60
CA SER A 406 12.08 33.68 -12.41
C SER A 406 13.51 33.24 -12.08
N SER A 407 13.65 32.19 -11.29
CA SER A 407 14.89 31.39 -11.20
C SER A 407 14.65 30.08 -11.96
N SER A 408 15.18 29.98 -13.18
CA SER A 408 14.99 28.85 -14.07
C SER A 408 15.72 27.59 -13.60
N ARG A 409 14.97 26.53 -13.29
CA ARG A 409 15.46 25.15 -13.32
C ARG A 409 14.33 24.21 -13.76
N CYS A 410 14.51 23.53 -14.89
CA CYS A 410 13.58 22.48 -15.32
C CYS A 410 13.60 21.33 -14.30
N GLY A 411 12.55 21.18 -13.49
CA GLY A 411 12.53 20.16 -12.44
C GLY A 411 11.28 20.14 -11.60
N LYS A 412 10.16 19.65 -12.18
CA LYS A 412 8.82 19.48 -11.56
C LYS A 412 8.13 20.80 -11.15
N PRO A 413 6.78 20.85 -11.09
CA PRO A 413 6.09 21.94 -10.41
C PRO A 413 6.45 21.95 -8.91
N PRO A 414 6.42 23.12 -8.24
CA PRO A 414 6.65 23.18 -6.81
C PRO A 414 5.56 22.38 -6.07
N THR A 415 5.97 21.42 -5.23
CA THR A 415 5.02 20.61 -4.47
C THR A 415 4.37 21.45 -3.39
N CYS A 416 3.06 21.63 -3.45
CA CYS A 416 2.31 22.33 -2.41
C CYS A 416 1.85 21.35 -1.32
N TRP A 417 2.05 21.73 -0.06
CA TRP A 417 1.74 20.95 1.12
C TRP A 417 0.83 21.80 2.02
N ILE A 418 -0.29 21.23 2.50
CA ILE A 418 -1.17 21.87 3.46
C ILE A 418 -1.12 21.12 4.79
N ILE A 419 -0.99 21.84 5.90
CA ILE A 419 -1.07 21.30 7.26
C ILE A 419 -2.28 21.94 7.93
N VAL A 420 -3.23 21.12 8.36
CA VAL A 420 -4.42 21.50 9.14
C VAL A 420 -4.13 21.09 10.60
N SER A 421 -4.16 22.04 11.54
CA SER A 421 -3.61 21.85 12.90
C SER A 421 -4.04 22.89 13.95
#